data_AF-B0KVA8-F1
#
_entry.id   AF-B0KVA8-F1
#
_cell.length_a   1.000
_cell.length_b   1.000
_cell.length_c   1.000
_cell.angle_alpha   90.00
_cell.angle_beta   90.00
_cell.angle_gamma   90.00
#
_symmetry.space_group_name_H-M   'P 1'
#
loop_
_entity.id
_entity.type
_entity.pdbx_description
1 polymer ?
#
loop_
_entity_poly.entity_id
_entity_poly.type
_entity_poly.pdbx_seq_one_letter_code
_entity_poly.pdbx_strand_id
1 'polypeptide(L)'
;MPKFIKFRIAVVAVLWIFWIYLLLFAISPNSYWEIFLFLGVLFFALGLTLSFIFYLFNKKKYPKFTDLKVLYKKGSKWGFFASFVIIGVAFLDAFHIMTTLNLFLFGLLCIGIFIETRGRK
;
A
#
# COMPACT_ATOMS: atom_id res chain seq x y z
N MET A 1 2.25 3.70 -23.35
CA MET A 1 1.61 3.65 -22.01
C MET A 1 0.64 4.81 -21.86
N PRO A 2 -0.56 4.60 -21.30
CA PRO A 2 -1.51 5.68 -21.02
C PRO A 2 -0.85 6.78 -20.19
N LYS A 3 -1.15 8.06 -20.47
CA LYS A 3 -0.64 9.22 -19.70
C LYS A 3 -0.85 9.04 -18.18
N PHE A 4 -1.99 8.45 -17.81
CA PHE A 4 -2.34 8.09 -16.44
C PHE A 4 -1.30 7.18 -15.74
N ILE A 5 -0.77 6.17 -16.44
CA ILE A 5 0.18 5.22 -15.84
C ILE A 5 1.53 5.91 -15.61
N LYS A 6 1.98 6.73 -16.56
CA LYS A 6 3.22 7.53 -16.39
C LYS A 6 3.12 8.46 -15.19
N PHE A 7 1.98 9.14 -15.03
CA PHE A 7 1.73 10.00 -13.88
C PHE A 7 1.80 9.23 -12.55
N ARG A 8 1.19 8.04 -12.47
CA ARG A 8 1.25 7.19 -11.27
C ARG A 8 2.67 6.75 -10.92
N ILE A 9 3.48 6.43 -11.92
CA ILE A 9 4.91 6.08 -11.71
C ILE A 9 5.67 7.28 -11.14
N ALA A 10 5.45 8.49 -11.68
CA ALA A 10 6.07 9.71 -11.15
C ALA A 10 5.67 9.96 -9.69
N VAL A 11 4.38 9.80 -9.35
CA VAL A 11 3.90 9.93 -7.96
C VAL A 11 4.56 8.89 -7.04
N VAL A 12 4.71 7.65 -7.48
CA VAL A 12 5.43 6.61 -6.73
C VAL A 12 6.87 7.00 -6.46
N ALA A 13 7.58 7.49 -7.49
CA ALA A 13 8.96 7.94 -7.35
C ALA A 13 9.08 9.09 -6.34
N VAL A 14 8.19 10.09 -6.42
CA VAL A 14 8.16 11.21 -5.46
C VAL A 14 7.90 10.72 -4.04
N LEU A 15 6.96 9.79 -3.84
CA LEU A 15 6.67 9.23 -2.52
C LEU A 15 7.86 8.44 -1.95
N TRP A 16 8.58 7.68 -2.77
CA TRP A 16 9.78 6.99 -2.33
C TRP A 16 10.91 7.96 -1.98
N ILE A 17 11.14 8.98 -2.81
CA ILE A 17 12.13 10.03 -2.51
C ILE A 17 11.78 10.74 -1.21
N PHE A 18 10.50 11.10 -1.04
CA PHE A 18 10.03 11.73 0.18
C PHE A 18 10.21 10.81 1.39
N TRP A 19 9.85 9.54 1.28
CA TRP A 19 10.06 8.58 2.37
C TRP A 19 11.54 8.40 2.72
N ILE A 20 12.43 8.30 1.74
CA ILE A 20 13.88 8.19 1.96
C ILE A 20 14.40 9.47 2.63
N TYR A 21 13.92 10.64 2.21
CA TYR A 21 14.26 11.90 2.86
C TYR A 21 13.83 11.91 4.33
N LEU A 22 12.61 11.43 4.64
CA LEU A 22 12.16 11.29 6.01
C LEU A 22 13.04 10.35 6.83
N LEU A 23 13.40 9.19 6.25
CA LEU A 23 14.24 8.17 6.87
C LEU A 23 15.64 8.69 7.23
N LEU A 24 16.26 9.45 6.32
CA LEU A 24 17.68 9.81 6.44
C LEU A 24 17.91 11.16 7.13
N PHE A 25 16.95 12.10 7.03
CA PHE A 25 17.23 13.50 7.36
C PHE A 25 16.20 14.18 8.26
N ALA A 26 14.92 13.79 8.21
CA ALA A 26 13.86 14.62 8.78
C ALA A 26 13.22 14.05 10.05
N ILE A 27 13.19 12.73 10.23
CA ILE A 27 12.42 12.10 11.30
C ILE A 27 13.31 11.21 12.16
N SER A 28 13.48 11.61 13.42
CA SER A 28 13.78 10.67 14.51
C SER A 28 12.47 10.08 15.03
N PRO A 29 12.39 8.80 15.45
CA PRO A 29 11.16 8.22 15.98
C PRO A 29 10.90 8.67 17.43
N ASN A 30 10.82 9.98 17.67
CA ASN A 30 10.68 10.56 19.01
C ASN A 30 9.23 10.90 19.35
N SER A 31 8.40 11.13 18.33
CA SER A 31 6.97 11.43 18.49
C SER A 31 6.08 10.42 17.76
N TYR A 32 4.92 10.12 18.35
CA TYR A 32 3.88 9.32 17.68
C TYR A 32 3.44 9.90 16.34
N TRP A 33 3.46 11.24 16.21
CA TRP A 33 3.11 11.92 14.97
C TRP A 33 4.12 11.63 13.85
N GLU A 34 5.39 11.59 14.20
CA GLU A 34 6.50 11.31 13.28
C GLU A 34 6.45 9.86 12.78
N ILE A 35 6.21 8.91 13.68
CA ILE A 35 6.03 7.48 13.35
C ILE A 35 4.81 7.30 12.44
N PHE A 36 3.69 7.97 12.74
CA PHE A 36 2.49 7.91 11.92
C PHE A 36 2.71 8.50 10.52
N LEU A 37 3.39 9.64 10.41
CA LEU A 37 3.72 10.26 9.12
C LEU A 37 4.64 9.33 8.31
N PHE A 38 5.68 8.79 8.94
CA PHE A 38 6.62 7.87 8.30
C PHE A 38 5.92 6.61 7.75
N LEU A 39 5.12 5.94 8.58
CA LEU A 39 4.36 4.75 8.18
C LEU A 39 3.28 5.07 7.16
N GLY A 40 2.64 6.23 7.27
CA GLY A 40 1.62 6.70 6.33
C GLY A 40 2.20 6.93 4.93
N VAL A 41 3.34 7.61 4.82
CA VAL A 41 4.02 7.79 3.52
C VAL A 41 4.46 6.45 2.94
N LEU A 42 5.00 5.54 3.77
CA LEU A 42 5.38 4.20 3.34
C LEU A 42 4.17 3.41 2.83
N PHE A 43 3.02 3.52 3.50
CA PHE A 43 1.77 2.89 3.10
C PHE A 43 1.35 3.30 1.68
N PHE A 44 1.40 4.59 1.35
CA PHE A 44 1.08 5.06 0.01
C PHE A 44 2.14 4.66 -1.02
N ALA A 45 3.43 4.73 -0.67
CA ALA A 45 4.52 4.33 -1.53
C ALA A 45 4.44 2.83 -1.90
N LEU A 46 4.32 1.96 -0.90
CA LEU A 46 4.14 0.52 -1.10
C LEU A 46 2.81 0.19 -1.78
N GLY A 47 1.71 0.83 -1.36
CA GLY A 47 0.39 0.61 -1.93
C GLY A 47 0.37 0.86 -3.42
N LEU A 48 0.94 1.98 -3.88
CA LEU A 48 1.03 2.30 -5.31
C LEU A 48 2.06 1.44 -6.06
N THR A 49 3.17 1.07 -5.43
CA THR A 49 4.17 0.17 -6.03
C THR A 49 3.58 -1.22 -6.29
N LEU A 50 2.94 -1.81 -5.28
CA LEU A 50 2.24 -3.10 -5.38
C LEU A 50 1.05 -3.00 -6.35
N SER A 51 0.33 -1.87 -6.36
CA SER A 51 -0.73 -1.61 -7.36
C SER A 51 -0.21 -1.75 -8.78
N PHE A 52 0.99 -1.23 -9.05
CA PHE A 52 1.62 -1.32 -10.36
C PHE A 52 2.08 -2.74 -10.69
N ILE A 53 2.66 -3.46 -9.72
CA ILE A 53 3.04 -4.88 -9.89
C ILE A 53 1.81 -5.74 -10.23
N PHE A 54 0.71 -5.59 -9.47
CA PHE A 54 -0.53 -6.30 -9.77
C PHE A 54 -1.14 -5.89 -11.12
N TYR A 55 -1.01 -4.61 -11.51
CA TYR A 55 -1.43 -4.18 -12.84
C TYR A 55 -0.62 -4.89 -13.94
N LEU A 56 0.70 -4.97 -13.84
CA LEU A 56 1.55 -5.66 -14.82
C LEU A 56 1.22 -7.16 -14.90
N PHE A 57 1.01 -7.80 -13.76
CA PHE A 57 0.62 -9.21 -13.69
C PHE A 57 -0.75 -9.45 -14.38
N ASN A 58 -1.74 -8.63 -14.07
CA ASN A 58 -3.06 -8.72 -14.69
C ASN A 58 -3.04 -8.39 -16.19
N LYS A 59 -2.20 -7.46 -16.62
CA LYS A 59 -2.03 -7.12 -18.05
C LYS A 59 -1.42 -8.28 -18.84
N LYS A 60 -0.45 -9.00 -18.25
CA LYS A 60 0.13 -10.21 -18.85
C LYS A 60 -0.91 -11.33 -18.97
N LYS A 61 -1.79 -11.46 -17.96
CA LYS A 61 -2.85 -12.48 -17.93
C LYS A 61 -4.00 -12.18 -18.89
N TYR A 62 -4.31 -10.91 -19.13
CA TYR A 62 -5.42 -10.48 -20.00
C TYR A 62 -4.94 -9.46 -21.06
N PRO A 63 -4.21 -9.89 -22.09
CA PRO A 63 -3.60 -9.00 -23.07
C PRO A 63 -4.61 -8.25 -23.95
N LYS A 64 -5.82 -8.78 -24.12
CA LYS A 64 -6.91 -8.18 -24.93
C LYS A 64 -7.84 -7.25 -24.14
N PHE A 65 -7.55 -6.97 -22.86
CA PHE A 65 -8.43 -6.13 -22.02
C PHE A 65 -8.36 -4.66 -22.45
N THR A 66 -9.46 -4.14 -22.99
CA THR A 66 -9.50 -2.84 -23.66
C THR A 66 -9.41 -1.66 -22.69
N ASP A 67 -9.94 -1.81 -21.47
CA ASP A 67 -9.93 -0.73 -20.46
C ASP A 67 -8.81 -0.90 -19.42
N LEU A 68 -7.71 -0.19 -19.67
CA LEU A 68 -6.53 -0.19 -18.80
C LEU A 68 -6.78 0.50 -17.45
N LYS A 69 -7.80 1.37 -17.33
CA LYS A 69 -8.14 2.05 -16.07
C LYS A 69 -8.79 1.07 -15.09
N VAL A 70 -9.72 0.25 -15.57
CA VAL A 70 -10.39 -0.78 -14.76
C VAL A 70 -9.38 -1.82 -14.28
N LEU A 71 -8.47 -2.23 -15.15
CA LEU A 71 -7.39 -3.16 -14.80
C LEU A 71 -6.48 -2.59 -13.70
N TYR A 72 -6.12 -1.31 -13.80
CA TYR A 72 -5.34 -0.62 -12.76
C TYR A 72 -6.14 -0.48 -11.47
N LYS A 73 -7.42 -0.14 -11.51
CA LYS A 73 -8.29 -0.05 -10.31
C LYS A 73 -8.35 -1.40 -9.58
N LYS A 74 -8.46 -2.50 -10.31
CA LYS A 74 -8.42 -3.86 -9.75
C LYS A 74 -7.07 -4.17 -9.13
N GLY A 75 -5.97 -3.89 -9.83
CA GLY A 75 -4.62 -4.05 -9.27
C GLY A 75 -4.39 -3.18 -8.04
N SER A 76 -4.96 -1.98 -8.02
CA SER A 76 -4.78 -1.03 -6.94
C SER A 76 -5.49 -1.43 -5.66
N LYS A 77 -6.69 -2.00 -5.75
CA LYS A 77 -7.37 -2.61 -4.58
C LYS A 77 -6.45 -3.61 -3.87
N TRP A 78 -5.85 -4.53 -4.63
CA TRP A 78 -4.96 -5.56 -4.09
C TRP A 78 -3.62 -5.01 -3.60
N GLY A 79 -3.07 -4.00 -4.30
CA GLY A 79 -1.85 -3.32 -3.90
C GLY A 79 -1.96 -2.61 -2.56
N PHE A 80 -3.06 -1.86 -2.36
CA PHE A 80 -3.33 -1.20 -1.09
C PHE A 80 -3.70 -2.18 0.02
N PHE A 81 -4.39 -3.28 -0.28
CA PHE A 81 -4.63 -4.33 0.70
C PHE A 81 -3.33 -4.97 1.20
N ALA A 82 -2.42 -5.33 0.29
CA ALA A 82 -1.13 -5.89 0.67
C ALA A 82 -0.29 -4.88 1.47
N SER A 83 -0.28 -3.60 1.07
CA SER A 83 0.37 -2.53 1.83
C SER A 83 -0.24 -2.37 3.23
N PHE A 84 -1.57 -2.45 3.35
CA PHE A 84 -2.27 -2.37 4.64
C PHE A 84 -1.84 -3.48 5.60
N VAL A 85 -1.72 -4.72 5.11
CA VAL A 85 -1.24 -5.85 5.93
C VAL A 85 0.19 -5.59 6.42
N ILE A 86 1.10 -5.22 5.51
CA ILE A 86 2.52 -5.01 5.84
C ILE A 86 2.68 -3.85 6.84
N ILE A 87 2.07 -2.70 6.54
CA ILE A 87 2.17 -1.50 7.39
C ILE A 87 1.42 -1.67 8.69
N GLY A 88 0.29 -2.37 8.70
CA GLY A 88 -0.46 -2.60 9.92
C GLY A 88 0.33 -3.46 10.92
N VAL A 89 1.06 -4.47 10.46
CA VAL A 89 1.99 -5.22 11.33
C VAL A 89 3.11 -4.32 11.83
N ALA A 90 3.76 -3.54 10.94
CA ALA A 90 4.80 -2.60 11.33
C ALA A 90 4.30 -1.52 12.31
N PHE A 91 3.04 -1.11 12.20
CA PHE A 91 2.38 -0.18 13.10
C PHE A 91 2.16 -0.79 14.49
N LEU A 92 1.68 -2.04 14.56
CA LEU A 92 1.52 -2.72 15.84
C LEU A 92 2.86 -2.84 16.59
N ASP A 93 3.93 -3.13 15.85
CA ASP A 93 5.28 -3.23 16.40
C ASP A 93 5.82 -1.86 16.85
N ALA A 94 5.69 -0.83 16.00
CA ALA A 94 6.18 0.52 16.28
C ALA A 94 5.55 1.19 17.51
N PHE A 95 4.32 0.79 17.87
CA PHE A 95 3.64 1.28 19.07
C PHE A 95 3.77 0.34 20.27
N HIS A 96 4.59 -0.71 20.17
CA HIS A 96 4.75 -1.74 21.20
C HIS A 96 3.43 -2.38 21.67
N ILE A 97 2.43 -2.41 20.78
CA ILE A 97 1.11 -3.02 21.02
C ILE A 97 1.00 -4.39 20.35
N MET A 98 2.12 -4.97 19.91
CA MET A 98 2.19 -6.28 19.27
C MET A 98 2.01 -7.40 20.30
N THR A 99 0.76 -7.59 20.72
CA THR A 99 0.32 -8.72 21.56
C THR A 99 -0.37 -9.76 20.70
N THR A 100 -0.42 -11.01 21.18
CA THR A 100 -1.13 -12.11 20.50
C THR A 100 -2.60 -11.75 20.21
N LEU A 101 -3.26 -11.08 21.16
CA LEU A 101 -4.64 -10.61 21.01
C LEU A 101 -4.76 -9.57 19.89
N ASN A 102 -3.91 -8.55 19.88
CA ASN A 102 -3.97 -7.48 18.87
C ASN A 102 -3.62 -8.01 17.48
N LEU A 103 -2.68 -8.94 17.39
CA LEU A 103 -2.32 -9.59 16.13
C LEU A 103 -3.48 -10.46 15.60
N PHE A 104 -4.18 -11.18 16.48
CA PHE A 104 -5.38 -11.93 16.11
C PHE A 104 -6.52 -11.01 15.64
N LEU A 105 -6.80 -9.94 16.39
CA LEU A 105 -7.81 -8.93 16.02
C LEU A 105 -7.46 -8.25 14.69
N PHE A 106 -6.19 -7.91 14.47
CA PHE A 106 -5.72 -7.36 13.20
C PHE A 106 -5.85 -8.37 12.06
N GLY A 107 -5.59 -9.65 12.30
CA GLY A 107 -5.85 -10.72 11.35
C GLY A 107 -7.32 -10.83 10.95
N LEU A 108 -8.24 -10.77 11.93
CA LEU A 108 -9.68 -10.73 11.68
C LEU A 108 -10.09 -9.51 10.86
N LEU A 109 -9.54 -8.33 11.19
CA LEU A 109 -9.75 -7.11 10.42
C LEU A 109 -9.28 -7.28 8.97
N CYS A 110 -8.10 -7.87 8.75
CA CYS A 110 -7.58 -8.14 7.42
C CYS A 110 -8.48 -9.11 6.63
N ILE A 111 -9.03 -10.14 7.27
CA ILE A 111 -10.00 -11.05 6.65
C ILE A 111 -11.28 -10.30 6.27
N GLY A 112 -11.82 -9.46 7.16
CA GLY A 112 -13.00 -8.64 6.89
C GLY A 112 -12.79 -7.72 5.69
N ILE A 113 -11.66 -7.00 5.67
CA ILE A 113 -11.28 -6.15 4.54
C ILE A 113 -11.10 -6.98 3.27
N PHE A 114 -10.48 -8.16 3.34
CA PHE A 114 -10.31 -9.04 2.19
C PHE A 114 -11.66 -9.44 1.58
N ILE A 115 -12.63 -9.83 2.41
CA ILE A 115 -13.98 -10.19 1.97
C ILE A 115 -14.66 -9.00 1.30
N GLU A 116 -14.63 -7.82 1.91
CA GLU A 116 -15.19 -6.58 1.37
C GLU A 116 -14.54 -6.19 0.02
N THR A 117 -13.21 -6.30 -0.04
CA THR A 117 -12.42 -5.95 -1.23
C THR A 117 -12.68 -6.92 -2.39
N ARG A 118 -12.95 -8.20 -2.08
CA ARG A 118 -13.33 -9.24 -3.05
C ARG A 118 -14.79 -9.16 -3.48
N GLY A 119 -15.69 -8.76 -2.58
CA GLY A 119 -17.14 -8.72 -2.78
C GLY A 119 -17.65 -7.55 -3.63
N ARG A 120 -16.94 -6.41 -3.66
CA ARG A 120 -17.26 -5.28 -4.55
C ARG A 120 -16.91 -5.62 -6.01
N LYS A 121 -17.85 -6.28 -6.70
CA LYS A 121 -17.91 -6.40 -8.17
C LYS A 121 -17.96 -5.02 -8.82
#